data_AF-A0AAW1M365-F1
#
_entry.id   AF-A0AAW1M365-F1
#
_cell.length_a   1.000
_cell.length_b   1.000
_cell.length_c   1.000
_cell.angle_alpha   90.00
_cell.angle_beta   90.00
_cell.angle_gamma   90.00
#
_symmetry.space_group_name_H-M   'P 1'
#
loop_
_entity.id
_entity.type
_entity.pdbx_description
1 polymer ?
#
loop_
_entity_poly.entity_id
_entity_poly.type
_entity_poly.pdbx_seq_one_letter_code
_entity_poly.pdbx_strand_id
1 'polypeptide(L)'
;MQFFDIQKSGKLVDNKISWRGDSALKDGNEAKLDLSKGLYDAGDHIKFGFPMAFTATVLSWAILEYGDQMATVKQLEPAQENLRWITDYLINAHPKDNVLYIQVFGS
;
A
#
# COMPACT_ATOMS: atom_id res chain seq x y z
N MET A 1 -3.46 9.38 8.92
CA MET A 1 -3.44 8.69 7.60
C MET A 1 -2.50 9.33 6.57
N GLN A 2 -2.27 10.65 6.62
CA GLN A 2 -1.40 11.38 5.69
C GLN A 2 -0.01 10.74 5.43
N PHE A 3 0.61 10.14 6.44
CA PHE A 3 1.88 9.41 6.28
C PHE A 3 1.77 8.26 5.25
N PHE A 4 0.70 7.46 5.30
CA PHE A 4 0.49 6.38 4.34
C PHE A 4 0.25 6.92 2.92
N ASP A 5 -0.52 8.01 2.80
CA ASP A 5 -0.77 8.66 1.51
C ASP A 5 0.54 9.15 0.85
N ILE A 6 1.49 9.63 1.66
CA ILE A 6 2.83 10.05 1.21
C ILE A 6 3.69 8.86 0.75
N GLN A 7 3.44 7.64 1.23
CA GLN A 7 4.24 6.46 0.85
C GLN A 7 3.63 5.66 -0.32
N LYS A 8 2.40 5.94 -0.77
CA LYS A 8 1.73 5.21 -1.87
C LYS A 8 2.50 5.23 -3.18
N SER A 9 2.89 4.08 -3.70
CA SER A 9 3.40 3.91 -5.07
C SER A 9 2.25 3.58 -6.03
N GLY A 10 2.41 3.82 -7.33
CA GLY A 10 1.41 3.54 -8.35
C GLY A 10 0.67 4.78 -8.85
N LYS A 11 -0.48 4.56 -9.49
CA LYS A 11 -1.35 5.64 -9.98
C LYS A 11 -2.18 6.21 -8.83
N LEU A 12 -1.96 7.47 -8.47
CA LEU A 12 -2.63 8.09 -7.33
C LEU A 12 -4.00 8.65 -7.75
N VAL A 13 -5.06 8.18 -7.09
CA VAL A 13 -6.44 8.66 -7.28
C VAL A 13 -6.81 9.53 -6.08
N ASP A 14 -7.47 10.67 -6.32
CA ASP A 14 -7.89 11.63 -5.29
C ASP A 14 -6.75 12.06 -4.34
N ASN A 15 -5.55 12.25 -4.91
CA ASN A 15 -4.34 12.55 -4.16
C ASN A 15 -4.43 13.91 -3.44
N LYS A 16 -4.38 13.88 -2.12
CA LYS A 16 -4.38 15.07 -1.26
C LYS A 16 -2.98 15.67 -1.05
N ILE A 17 -1.93 15.01 -1.54
CA ILE A 17 -0.53 15.43 -1.39
C ILE A 17 -0.02 16.04 -2.70
N SER A 18 -0.01 17.37 -2.79
CA SER A 18 0.25 18.12 -4.03
C SER A 18 1.60 17.86 -4.69
N TRP A 19 2.62 17.48 -3.91
CA TRP A 19 3.97 17.21 -4.40
C TRP A 19 4.21 15.73 -4.77
N ARG A 20 3.22 14.86 -4.56
CA ARG A 20 3.25 13.46 -4.98
C ARG A 20 2.53 13.31 -6.33
N GLY A 21 3.04 12.43 -7.18
CA GLY A 21 2.43 12.09 -8.47
C GLY A 21 2.51 10.59 -8.73
N ASP A 22 1.97 10.18 -9.88
CA ASP A 22 2.02 8.79 -10.34
C ASP A 22 3.48 8.31 -10.43
N SER A 23 3.76 7.11 -9.93
CA SER A 23 5.11 6.53 -9.93
C SER A 23 5.08 5.01 -10.06
N ALA A 24 6.17 4.40 -10.55
CA ALA A 24 6.36 2.95 -10.63
C ALA A 24 5.20 2.18 -11.32
N LEU A 25 4.59 2.80 -12.34
CA LEU A 25 3.44 2.26 -13.07
C LEU A 25 3.74 0.99 -13.86
N LYS A 26 5.03 0.65 -14.02
CA LYS A 26 5.51 -0.50 -14.79
C LYS A 26 5.98 -1.66 -13.91
N ASP A 27 5.92 -1.50 -12.59
CA ASP A 27 6.32 -2.54 -11.64
C ASP A 27 5.53 -3.82 -11.88
N GLY A 28 6.25 -4.93 -12.10
CA GLY A 28 5.66 -6.24 -12.36
C GLY A 28 5.40 -6.58 -13.84
N ASN A 29 5.62 -5.64 -14.78
CA ASN A 29 5.39 -5.90 -16.21
C ASN A 29 6.20 -7.09 -16.75
N GLU A 30 7.45 -7.27 -16.31
CA GLU A 30 8.28 -8.41 -16.72
C GLU A 30 7.68 -9.76 -16.30
N ALA A 31 6.97 -9.77 -15.17
CA ALA A 31 6.23 -10.91 -14.66
C ALA A 31 4.78 -11.00 -15.20
N LYS A 32 4.35 -10.03 -16.02
CA LYS A 32 2.95 -9.83 -16.46
C LYS A 32 1.98 -9.67 -15.29
N LEU A 33 2.40 -8.97 -14.25
CA LEU A 33 1.62 -8.67 -13.04
C LEU A 33 1.53 -7.14 -12.86
N ASP A 34 0.46 -6.69 -12.21
CA ASP A 34 0.37 -5.31 -11.74
C ASP A 34 0.89 -5.22 -10.30
N LEU A 35 2.16 -4.86 -10.15
CA LEU A 35 2.79 -4.60 -8.86
C LEU A 35 3.00 -3.10 -8.63
N SER A 36 2.25 -2.24 -9.33
CA SER A 36 2.41 -0.78 -9.29
C SER A 36 1.97 -0.17 -7.96
N LYS A 37 0.98 -0.76 -7.27
CA LYS A 37 0.52 -0.31 -5.94
C LYS A 37 1.53 -0.65 -4.82
N GLY A 38 1.12 -0.43 -3.58
CA GLY A 38 1.92 -0.69 -2.37
C GLY A 38 2.50 0.59 -1.78
N LEU A 39 3.34 0.43 -0.77
CA LEU A 39 4.05 1.52 -0.11
C LEU A 39 5.55 1.44 -0.40
N TYR A 40 6.19 2.58 -0.57
CA TYR A 40 7.63 2.67 -0.40
C TYR A 40 7.97 2.49 1.08
N ASP A 41 8.98 1.65 1.37
CA ASP A 41 9.29 1.23 2.74
C ASP A 41 9.80 2.39 3.60
N ALA A 42 10.63 3.26 3.02
CA ALA A 42 11.18 4.43 3.72
C ALA A 42 11.37 5.63 2.78
N GLY A 43 12.59 6.19 2.74
CA GLY A 43 12.98 7.26 1.80
C GLY A 43 13.52 6.75 0.47
N ASP A 44 13.55 5.43 0.27
CA ASP A 44 13.89 4.78 -0.98
C ASP A 44 12.63 4.48 -1.81
N HIS A 45 12.82 4.01 -3.04
CA HIS A 45 11.72 3.63 -3.94
C HIS A 45 11.53 2.10 -4.00
N ILE A 46 11.93 1.39 -2.94
CA ILE A 46 11.83 -0.08 -2.88
C ILE A 46 10.55 -0.46 -2.11
N LYS A 47 9.85 -1.46 -2.64
CA LYS A 47 8.70 -2.09 -1.99
C LYS A 47 9.17 -3.38 -1.32
N PHE A 48 9.34 -3.34 0.00
CA PHE A 48 9.65 -4.53 0.79
C PHE A 48 8.36 -5.17 1.31
N GLY A 49 8.05 -6.38 0.83
CA GLY A 49 6.80 -7.08 1.14
C GLY A 49 6.65 -7.44 2.61
N PHE A 50 7.75 -7.77 3.31
CA PHE A 50 7.71 -8.16 4.73
C PHE A 50 7.31 -7.01 5.68
N PRO A 51 8.00 -5.86 5.72
CA PRO A 51 7.58 -4.73 6.56
C PRO A 51 6.23 -4.15 6.11
N MET A 52 5.89 -4.23 4.82
CA MET A 52 4.59 -3.81 4.32
C MET A 52 3.45 -4.71 4.82
N ALA A 53 3.62 -6.04 4.83
CA ALA A 53 2.65 -6.98 5.38
C ALA A 53 2.50 -6.82 6.91
N PHE A 54 3.60 -6.56 7.62
CA PHE A 54 3.55 -6.24 9.04
C PHE A 54 2.74 -4.95 9.30
N THR A 55 2.98 -3.91 8.51
CA THR A 55 2.22 -2.66 8.57
C THR A 55 0.73 -2.86 8.33
N ALA A 56 0.36 -3.66 7.31
CA ALA A 56 -1.04 -4.01 7.05
C ALA A 56 -1.69 -4.75 8.23
N THR A 57 -0.94 -5.64 8.88
CA THR A 57 -1.41 -6.41 10.05
C THR A 57 -1.71 -5.48 11.22
N VAL A 58 -0.77 -4.60 11.58
CA VAL A 58 -0.94 -3.65 12.68
C VAL A 58 -2.06 -2.65 12.38
N LEU A 59 -2.15 -2.16 11.14
CA LEU A 59 -3.23 -1.24 10.73
C LEU A 59 -4.60 -1.93 10.80
N SER A 60 -4.70 -3.20 10.37
CA SER A 60 -5.93 -3.99 10.48
C SER A 60 -6.35 -4.15 11.94
N TRP A 61 -5.39 -4.49 12.82
CA TRP A 61 -5.68 -4.61 14.25
C TRP A 61 -6.12 -3.27 14.85
N ALA A 62 -5.48 -2.15 14.51
CA ALA A 62 -5.89 -0.84 14.99
C ALA A 62 -7.30 -0.46 14.54
N ILE A 63 -7.69 -0.80 13.31
CA ILE A 63 -9.06 -0.59 12.81
C ILE A 63 -10.07 -1.47 13.56
N LEU A 64 -9.72 -2.72 13.86
CA LEU A 64 -10.59 -3.63 14.62
C LEU A 64 -10.81 -3.14 16.06
N GLU A 65 -9.74 -2.67 16.72
CA GLU A 65 -9.79 -2.26 18.13
C GLU A 65 -10.40 -0.85 18.31
N TYR A 66 -10.05 0.07 17.42
CA TYR A 66 -10.36 1.51 17.59
C TYR A 66 -11.22 2.10 16.45
N GLY A 67 -11.87 1.26 15.66
CA GLY A 67 -12.63 1.68 14.47
C GLY A 67 -13.72 2.71 14.77
N ASP A 68 -14.45 2.52 15.86
CA ASP A 68 -15.51 3.45 16.30
C ASP A 68 -14.93 4.83 16.65
N GLN A 69 -13.80 4.87 17.37
CA GLN A 69 -13.10 6.11 17.71
C GLN A 69 -12.56 6.77 16.44
N MET A 70 -11.99 6.01 15.51
CA MET A 70 -11.56 6.54 14.21
C MET A 70 -12.74 7.13 13.41
N ALA A 71 -13.93 6.55 13.52
CA ALA A 71 -15.14 7.07 12.86
C ALA A 71 -15.54 8.44 13.43
N THR A 72 -15.47 8.62 14.76
CA THR A 72 -15.80 9.92 15.39
C THR A 72 -14.91 11.07 14.91
N VAL A 73 -13.65 10.79 14.58
CA VAL A 73 -12.68 11.77 14.02
C VAL A 73 -12.56 11.71 12.50
N LYS A 74 -13.46 10.99 11.81
CA LYS A 74 -13.50 10.85 10.35
C LYS A 74 -12.20 10.30 9.73
N GLN A 75 -11.51 9.40 10.44
CA GLN A 75 -10.30 8.73 9.97
C GLN A 75 -10.51 7.26 9.61
N LEU A 76 -11.67 6.67 9.91
CA LEU A 76 -11.94 5.24 9.65
C LEU A 76 -11.86 4.91 8.15
N GLU A 77 -12.60 5.65 7.31
CA GLU A 77 -12.61 5.45 5.86
C GLU A 77 -11.20 5.64 5.25
N PRO A 78 -10.46 6.74 5.54
CA PRO A 78 -9.06 6.87 5.12
C PRO A 78 -8.15 5.73 5.58
N ALA A 79 -8.37 5.16 6.78
CA ALA A 79 -7.59 4.02 7.27
C ALA A 79 -7.90 2.74 6.49
N GLN A 80 -9.16 2.48 6.19
CA GLN A 80 -9.60 1.36 5.36
C GLN A 80 -9.11 1.49 3.92
N GLU A 81 -9.11 2.68 3.33
CA GLU A 81 -8.56 2.94 2.00
C GLU A 81 -7.05 2.67 1.94
N ASN A 82 -6.30 3.10 2.97
CA ASN A 82 -4.88 2.82 3.07
C ASN A 82 -4.60 1.33 3.25
N LEU A 83 -5.38 0.64 4.10
CA LEU A 83 -5.27 -0.80 4.25
C LEU A 83 -5.55 -1.52 2.93
N ARG A 84 -6.63 -1.15 2.23
CA ARG A 84 -6.99 -1.69 0.92
C ARG A 84 -5.86 -1.51 -0.09
N TRP A 85 -5.23 -0.33 -0.11
CA TRP A 85 -4.09 -0.06 -1.00
C TRP A 85 -2.94 -1.05 -0.80
N ILE A 86 -2.62 -1.34 0.46
CA ILE A 86 -1.57 -2.29 0.82
C ILE A 86 -1.98 -3.72 0.46
N THR A 87 -3.20 -4.13 0.81
CA THR A 87 -3.67 -5.50 0.57
C THR A 87 -3.85 -5.80 -0.91
N ASP A 88 -4.28 -4.84 -1.73
CA ASP A 88 -4.36 -4.99 -3.19
C ASP A 88 -2.98 -5.35 -3.76
N TYR A 89 -1.90 -4.70 -3.28
CA TYR A 89 -0.53 -5.04 -3.67
C TYR A 89 -0.15 -6.46 -3.22
N LEU A 90 -0.44 -6.84 -1.97
CA LEU A 90 -0.12 -8.18 -1.45
C LEU A 90 -0.85 -9.29 -2.21
N ILE A 91 -2.10 -9.06 -2.60
CA ILE A 91 -2.89 -9.98 -3.44
C ILE A 91 -2.24 -10.11 -4.82
N ASN A 92 -1.90 -8.99 -5.47
CA ASN A 92 -1.25 -9.02 -6.78
C ASN A 92 0.15 -9.65 -6.74
N ALA A 93 0.85 -9.51 -5.61
CA ALA A 93 2.14 -10.14 -5.36
C ALA A 93 2.03 -11.66 -5.15
N HIS A 94 0.83 -12.21 -4.98
CA HIS A 94 0.57 -13.65 -4.84
C HIS A 94 -0.24 -14.21 -6.02
N PRO A 95 0.32 -14.30 -7.23
CA PRO A 95 -0.43 -14.67 -8.44
C PRO A 95 -0.81 -16.15 -8.53
N LYS A 96 -0.20 -17.01 -7.71
CA LYS A 96 -0.39 -18.48 -7.68
C LYS A 96 -0.13 -18.99 -6.27
N ASP A 97 -0.75 -20.11 -5.89
CA ASP A 97 -0.73 -20.70 -4.54
C ASP A 97 0.65 -20.80 -3.87
N ASN A 98 1.72 -21.00 -4.65
CA ASN A 98 3.08 -21.17 -4.14
C ASN A 98 4.08 -20.13 -4.70
N VAL A 99 3.60 -18.99 -5.20
CA VAL A 99 4.44 -17.91 -5.72
C VAL A 99 4.11 -16.62 -5.00
N LEU A 100 5.11 -16.01 -4.36
CA LEU A 100 4.99 -14.71 -3.71
C LEU A 100 6.14 -13.80 -4.13
N TYR A 101 5.80 -12.63 -4.64
CA TYR A 101 6.74 -11.55 -4.91
C TYR A 101 6.98 -10.75 -3.63
N ILE A 102 8.19 -10.84 -3.09
CA ILE A 102 8.51 -10.23 -1.78
C ILE A 102 9.22 -8.88 -1.89
N GLN A 103 9.72 -8.52 -3.08
CA GLN A 103 10.44 -7.28 -3.30
C GLN A 103 10.29 -6.79 -4.73
N VAL A 104 10.07 -5.48 -4.89
CA VAL A 104 10.05 -4.80 -6.20
C VAL A 104 10.84 -3.50 -6.10
N PHE A 105 11.72 -3.28 -7.08
CA PHE A 105 12.44 -2.02 -7.25
C PHE A 105 11.57 -1.09 -8.11
N GLY A 106 11.13 0.05 -7.54
CA GLY A 106 10.35 1.03 -8.30
C GLY A 106 11.18 1.64 -9.43
N SER A 107 10.69 1.50 -10.66
CA SER A 107 11.28 2.07 -11.88
C SER A 107 10.54 3.30 -12.41
#